data_AF-N9LPG5-F1
#
_entry.id   AF-N9LPG5-F1
#
_cell.length_a   1.000
_cell.length_b   1.000
_cell.length_c   1.000
_cell.angle_alpha   90.00
_cell.angle_beta   90.00
_cell.angle_gamma   90.00
#
_symmetry.space_group_name_H-M   'P 1'
#
loop_
_entity.id
_entity.type
_entity.pdbx_description
1 polymer ?
#
loop_
_entity_poly.entity_id
_entity_poly.type
_entity_poly.pdbx_seq_one_letter_code
_entity_poly.pdbx_strand_id
1 'polypeptide(L)'
;MVRNQLEEADKKISIYLDILDDEKKAKEEKTKILCKDYPELYETQYMPALLKLSPNDYTQEYLKADFKKVTDYYKKKLLIQCD
;
A
#
# COMPACT_ATOMS: atom_id res chain seq x y z
N MET A 1 -0.09 -19.76 -6.36
CA MET A 1 1.04 -19.33 -7.23
C MET A 1 1.39 -17.88 -6.88
N VAL A 2 2.63 -17.44 -7.14
CA VAL A 2 3.08 -16.06 -6.83
C VAL A 2 2.23 -15.00 -7.54
N ARG A 3 1.79 -15.28 -8.77
CA ARG A 3 0.85 -14.42 -9.51
C ARG A 3 -0.45 -14.17 -8.75
N ASN A 4 -1.08 -15.22 -8.20
CA ASN A 4 -2.31 -15.07 -7.42
C ASN A 4 -2.08 -14.21 -6.17
N GLN A 5 -0.94 -14.37 -5.48
CA GLN A 5 -0.60 -13.53 -4.32
C GLN A 5 -0.49 -12.06 -4.71
N LEU A 6 0.14 -11.77 -5.86
CA LEU A 6 0.21 -10.40 -6.39
C LEU A 6 -1.18 -9.87 -6.71
N GLU A 7 -2.03 -10.63 -7.41
CA GLU A 7 -3.40 -10.21 -7.74
C GLU A 7 -4.27 -9.99 -6.50
N GLU A 8 -4.14 -10.80 -5.46
CA GLU A 8 -4.87 -10.63 -4.21
C GLU A 8 -4.38 -9.40 -3.42
N ALA A 9 -3.06 -9.19 -3.37
CA ALA A 9 -2.49 -8.00 -2.75
C ALA A 9 -2.90 -6.73 -3.49
N ASP A 10 -2.83 -6.72 -4.83
CA ASP A 10 -3.22 -5.60 -5.68
C ASP A 10 -4.70 -5.22 -5.48
N LYS A 11 -5.61 -6.21 -5.46
CA LYS A 11 -7.03 -5.98 -5.15
C LYS A 11 -7.24 -5.35 -3.78
N LYS A 12 -6.55 -5.85 -2.75
CA LYS A 12 -6.64 -5.28 -1.39
C LYS A 12 -6.07 -3.87 -1.32
N ILE A 13 -4.98 -3.59 -2.04
CA ILE A 13 -4.41 -2.24 -2.15
C ILE A 13 -5.43 -1.29 -2.79
N SER A 14 -6.09 -1.70 -3.88
CA SER A 14 -7.16 -0.89 -4.49
C SER A 14 -8.26 -0.56 -3.49
N ILE A 15 -8.70 -1.54 -2.69
CA ILE A 15 -9.72 -1.32 -1.63
C ILE A 15 -9.21 -0.34 -0.56
N TYR A 16 -7.93 -0.42 -0.17
CA TYR A 16 -7.35 0.54 0.77
C TYR A 16 -7.35 1.96 0.20
N LEU A 17 -7.01 2.14 -1.07
CA LEU A 17 -7.05 3.44 -1.74
C LEU A 17 -8.48 3.99 -1.78
N ASP A 18 -9.47 3.16 -2.13
CA ASP A 18 -10.88 3.56 -2.13
C ASP A 18 -11.33 4.05 -0.74
N ILE A 19 -10.94 3.35 0.33
CA ILE A 19 -11.26 3.77 1.71
C ILE A 19 -10.55 5.07 2.09
N LEU A 20 -9.30 5.24 1.67
CA LEU A 20 -8.53 6.47 1.95
C LEU A 20 -9.15 7.68 1.24
N ASP A 21 -9.68 7.50 0.02
CA ASP A 21 -10.31 8.56 -0.76
C ASP A 21 -11.79 8.82 -0.41
N ASP A 22 -12.48 7.88 0.22
CA ASP A 22 -13.89 8.05 0.62
C ASP A 22 -14.05 9.00 1.83
N GLU A 23 -14.65 10.17 1.63
CA GLU A 23 -14.89 11.17 2.68
C GLU A 23 -15.81 10.69 3.80
N LYS A 24 -16.64 9.67 3.56
CA LYS A 24 -17.58 9.11 4.56
C LYS A 24 -16.89 8.16 5.54
N LYS A 25 -15.68 7.70 5.21
CA LYS A 25 -14.93 6.75 6.03
C LYS A 25 -14.31 7.43 7.24
N ALA A 26 -14.38 6.75 8.37
CA ALA A 26 -13.88 7.27 9.64
C ALA A 26 -12.36 7.50 9.58
N LYS A 27 -11.89 8.59 10.18
CA LYS A 27 -10.45 8.91 10.24
C LYS A 27 -9.65 7.78 10.88
N GLU A 28 -10.19 7.11 11.90
CA GLU A 28 -9.55 5.97 12.55
C GLU A 28 -9.32 4.78 11.62
N GLU A 29 -10.32 4.44 10.78
CA GLU A 29 -10.19 3.38 9.76
C GLU A 29 -9.09 3.75 8.74
N LYS A 30 -9.09 5.01 8.28
CA LYS A 30 -8.06 5.52 7.37
C LYS A 30 -6.66 5.50 8.00
N THR A 31 -6.54 5.87 9.28
CA THR A 31 -5.27 5.82 10.02
C THR A 31 -4.77 4.38 10.13
N LYS A 32 -5.63 3.43 10.49
CA LYS A 32 -5.25 2.02 10.59
C LYS A 32 -4.74 1.49 9.24
N ILE A 33 -5.44 1.78 8.16
CA ILE A 33 -5.03 1.38 6.80
C ILE A 33 -3.68 2.01 6.46
N LEU A 34 -3.54 3.32 6.62
CA LEU A 34 -2.38 4.05 6.16
C LEU A 34 -1.11 3.76 6.96
N CYS A 35 -1.25 3.51 8.27
CA CYS A 35 -0.12 3.33 9.17
C CYS A 35 0.25 1.86 9.42
N LYS A 36 -0.67 0.92 9.15
CA LYS A 36 -0.47 -0.50 9.46
C LYS A 36 -0.84 -1.41 8.31
N ASP A 37 -2.12 -1.48 7.96
CA ASP A 37 -2.62 -2.57 7.11
C ASP A 37 -2.05 -2.47 5.67
N TYR A 38 -1.93 -1.25 5.13
CA TYR A 38 -1.37 -1.02 3.80
C TYR A 38 0.16 -1.25 3.77
N PRO A 39 0.99 -0.66 4.66
CA PRO A 39 2.41 -0.99 4.75
C PRO A 39 2.69 -2.49 4.93
N GLU A 40 1.97 -3.15 5.83
CA GLU A 40 2.14 -4.58 6.10
C GLU A 40 1.84 -5.43 4.86
N LEU A 41 0.71 -5.19 4.18
CA LEU A 41 0.36 -5.89 2.95
C LEU A 41 1.39 -5.64 1.83
N TYR A 42 1.82 -4.39 1.69
CA TYR A 42 2.74 -4.00 0.63
C TYR A 42 4.10 -4.69 0.80
N GLU A 43 4.65 -4.68 2.02
CA GLU A 43 5.98 -5.24 2.31
C GLU A 43 5.99 -6.77 2.34
N THR A 44 4.93 -7.40 2.86
CA THR A 44 4.91 -8.86 3.06
C THR A 44 4.39 -9.64 1.86
N GLN A 45 3.56 -9.04 1.01
CA GLN A 45 2.91 -9.73 -0.10
C GLN A 45 3.20 -9.07 -1.45
N TYR A 46 2.86 -7.79 -1.61
CA TYR A 46 2.91 -7.14 -2.92
C TYR A 46 4.34 -7.02 -3.47
N MET A 47 5.22 -6.37 -2.71
CA MET A 47 6.61 -6.12 -3.09
C MET A 47 7.38 -7.41 -3.40
N PRO A 48 7.40 -8.45 -2.54
CA PRO A 48 8.13 -9.69 -2.85
C PRO A 48 7.52 -10.45 -4.04
N ALA A 49 6.19 -10.45 -4.21
CA ALA A 49 5.56 -11.10 -5.35
C ALA A 49 5.90 -10.39 -6.67
N LEU A 50 5.88 -9.06 -6.68
CA LEU A 50 6.22 -8.25 -7.84
C LEU A 50 7.69 -8.42 -8.25
N LEU A 51 8.61 -8.35 -7.28
CA LEU A 51 10.05 -8.58 -7.53
C LEU A 51 10.33 -9.97 -8.08
N LYS A 52 9.54 -10.98 -7.70
CA LYS A 52 9.70 -12.35 -8.19
C LYS A 52 9.15 -12.55 -9.61
N LEU A 53 8.12 -11.80 -9.99
CA LEU A 53 7.50 -11.88 -11.32
C LEU A 53 8.20 -10.98 -12.35
N SER A 54 8.73 -9.85 -11.89
CA SER A 54 9.37 -8.81 -12.71
C SER A 54 10.73 -8.36 -12.10
N PRO A 55 11.70 -9.28 -11.95
CA PRO A 55 12.97 -9.00 -11.26
C PRO A 55 13.85 -7.96 -11.96
N ASN A 56 13.63 -7.72 -13.25
CA ASN A 56 14.40 -6.74 -14.04
C ASN A 56 13.70 -5.39 -14.17
N ASP A 57 12.39 -5.31 -13.86
CA ASP A 57 11.61 -4.09 -14.03
C ASP A 57 11.55 -3.26 -12.72
N TYR A 58 11.75 -3.92 -11.58
CA TYR A 58 11.61 -3.30 -10.25
C TYR A 58 12.76 -3.65 -9.33
N THR A 59 13.17 -2.68 -8.50
CA THR A 59 14.05 -2.90 -7.35
C THR A 59 13.30 -2.65 -6.06
N GLN A 60 13.76 -3.28 -4.97
CA GLN A 60 13.17 -3.06 -3.65
C GLN A 60 13.24 -1.57 -3.24
N GLU A 61 14.32 -0.88 -3.56
CA GLU A 61 14.51 0.54 -3.26
C GLU A 61 13.53 1.42 -4.03
N TYR A 62 13.34 1.14 -5.32
CA TYR A 62 12.35 1.83 -6.15
C TYR A 62 10.94 1.66 -5.57
N LEU A 63 10.53 0.43 -5.27
CA LEU A 63 9.21 0.12 -4.74
C LEU A 63 8.96 0.79 -3.37
N LYS A 64 9.96 0.78 -2.47
CA LYS A 64 9.87 1.49 -1.19
C LYS A 64 9.75 3.00 -1.37
N ALA A 65 10.51 3.59 -2.27
CA ALA A 65 10.46 5.03 -2.55
C ALA A 65 9.11 5.43 -3.17
N ASP A 66 8.57 4.61 -4.07
CA ASP A 66 7.27 4.83 -4.69
C ASP A 66 6.14 4.71 -3.65
N PHE A 67 6.13 3.64 -2.87
CA PHE A 67 5.18 3.43 -1.78
C PHE A 67 5.21 4.57 -0.74
N LYS A 68 6.40 5.07 -0.41
CA LYS A 68 6.56 6.23 0.48
C LYS A 68 5.90 7.49 -0.08
N LYS A 69 6.03 7.77 -1.39
CA LYS A 69 5.35 8.93 -2.02
C LYS A 69 3.83 8.82 -1.90
N VAL A 70 3.28 7.63 -2.16
CA VAL A 70 1.83 7.38 -2.06
C VAL A 70 1.35 7.56 -0.62
N THR A 71 2.01 6.92 0.34
CA THR A 71 1.61 7.02 1.75
C THR A 71 1.79 8.43 2.31
N ASP A 72 2.87 9.14 1.98
CA ASP A 72 3.08 10.54 2.39
C ASP A 72 2.02 11.49 1.83
N TYR A 73 1.59 11.26 0.58
CA TYR A 73 0.48 12.00 -0.02
C TYR A 73 -0.80 11.85 0.81
N TYR A 74 -1.19 10.61 1.16
CA TYR A 74 -2.38 10.37 1.97
C TYR A 74 -2.24 10.88 3.41
N LYS A 75 -1.05 10.76 4.02
CA LYS A 75 -0.79 11.30 5.38
C LYS A 75 -1.04 12.80 5.40
N LYS A 76 -0.51 13.51 4.39
CA LYS A 76 -0.70 14.96 4.26
C LYS A 76 -2.16 15.33 3.93
N LYS A 77 -2.79 14.63 2.98
CA LYS A 77 -4.18 14.86 2.56
C LYS A 77 -5.16 14.68 3.72
N LEU A 78 -4.98 13.64 4.53
CA LEU A 78 -5.90 13.25 5.60
C LEU A 78 -5.52 13.81 6.98
N LEU A 79 -4.40 14.57 7.07
CA LEU A 79 -3.84 15.06 8.32
C LEU A 79 -3.66 13.91 9.34
N ILE A 80 -3.06 12.81 8.88
CA ILE A 80 -2.75 11.62 9.66
C ILE A 80 -1.25 11.59 9.94
N GLN A 81 -0.90 11.38 11.21
CA GLN A 81 0.45 11.03 11.64
C GLN A 81 0.42 9.56 12.06
N CYS A 82 1.45 8.82 11.66
CA CYS A 82 1.68 7.45 12.10
C CYS A 82 2.77 7.52 13.18
N ASP A 83 2.44 7.08 14.39
CA ASP A 83 3.33 7.06 15.55
C ASP A 83 4.37 5.94 15.48
#